data_AF-A0A3R6MF05-F1
#
_entry.id   AF-A0A3R6MF05-F1
#
_cell.length_a   1.000
_cell.length_b   1.000
_cell.length_c   1.000
_cell.angle_alpha   90.00
_cell.angle_beta   90.00
_cell.angle_gamma   90.00
#
_symmetry.space_group_name_H-M   'P 1'
#
loop_
_entity.id
_entity.type
_entity.pdbx_description
1 polymer ?
#
loop_
_entity_poly.entity_id
_entity_poly.type
_entity_poly.pdbx_seq_one_letter_code
_entity_poly.pdbx_strand_id
1 'polypeptide(L)'
;MKASILSKSILVLAVMFLCNLAMSAASPREYMYDTKEENGKVISKVIFLNDNGLLSKEFKYEFSYNENGKVSEKTAYRWNESKETWVPYYQTIYTYNVETGEINTTYGMWNQKKKDFSLNVQNLVAPATSYNDIFS
;
A
#
# COMPACT_ATOMS: atom_id res chain seq x y z
N MET A 1 -14.75 -61.59 -29.31
CA MET A 1 -15.32 -60.80 -28.19
C MET A 1 -14.50 -59.52 -28.04
N LYS A 2 -15.20 -58.39 -27.83
CA LYS A 2 -14.68 -57.01 -27.95
C LYS A 2 -13.76 -56.66 -26.77
N ALA A 3 -12.56 -56.15 -27.04
CA ALA A 3 -11.71 -55.56 -26.01
C ALA A 3 -12.32 -54.23 -25.55
N SER A 4 -12.66 -54.13 -24.27
CA SER A 4 -13.32 -52.99 -23.64
C SER A 4 -12.39 -51.78 -23.56
N ILE A 5 -12.80 -50.67 -24.17
CA ILE A 5 -12.12 -49.36 -24.21
C ILE A 5 -12.41 -48.58 -22.90
N LEU A 6 -12.17 -49.19 -21.73
CA LEU A 6 -12.60 -48.61 -20.44
C LEU A 6 -11.45 -48.12 -19.52
N SER A 7 -10.20 -48.13 -19.96
CA SER A 7 -9.07 -47.81 -19.06
C SER A 7 -8.54 -46.37 -19.10
N LYS A 8 -8.94 -45.53 -20.07
CA LYS A 8 -8.32 -44.19 -20.25
C LYS A 8 -9.17 -43.01 -19.74
N SER A 9 -10.49 -43.11 -19.68
CA SER A 9 -11.34 -41.97 -19.28
C SER A 9 -11.45 -41.77 -17.77
N ILE A 10 -11.28 -42.82 -16.96
CA ILE A 10 -11.40 -42.73 -15.48
C ILE A 10 -10.20 -41.96 -14.89
N LEU A 11 -9.01 -42.13 -15.46
CA LEU A 11 -7.81 -41.44 -14.96
C LEU A 11 -7.87 -39.92 -15.15
N VAL A 12 -8.55 -39.46 -16.21
CA VAL A 12 -8.63 -38.03 -16.55
C VAL A 12 -9.61 -37.28 -15.64
N LEU A 13 -10.70 -37.92 -15.18
CA LEU A 13 -11.65 -37.29 -14.25
C LEU A 13 -11.04 -37.06 -12.85
N ALA A 14 -10.19 -37.97 -12.38
CA ALA A 14 -9.56 -37.84 -11.06
C ALA A 14 -8.54 -36.68 -10.99
N VAL A 15 -7.84 -36.40 -12.09
CA VAL A 15 -6.86 -35.28 -12.16
C VAL A 15 -7.56 -33.92 -12.17
N MET A 16 -8.72 -33.79 -12.83
CA MET A 16 -9.47 -32.52 -12.84
C MET A 16 -10.08 -32.15 -11.49
N PHE A 17 -10.34 -33.13 -10.61
CA PHE A 17 -10.87 -32.85 -9.26
C PHE A 17 -9.79 -32.28 -8.32
N LEU A 18 -8.52 -32.68 -8.49
CA LEU A 18 -7.40 -32.24 -7.65
C LEU A 18 -6.96 -30.80 -7.93
N CYS A 19 -7.17 -30.28 -9.14
CA CYS A 19 -6.78 -28.90 -9.49
C CYS A 19 -7.70 -27.83 -8.89
N ASN A 20 -8.90 -28.19 -8.41
CA ASN A 20 -9.86 -27.23 -7.83
C ASN A 20 -9.66 -26.99 -6.32
N LEU A 21 -8.75 -27.72 -5.65
CA LEU A 21 -8.53 -27.60 -4.19
C LEU A 21 -7.34 -26.71 -3.79
N ALA A 22 -6.66 -26.09 -4.76
CA ALA A 22 -5.55 -25.17 -4.50
C ALA A 22 -5.90 -23.72 -4.82
N MET A 23 -7.16 -23.29 -4.58
CA MET A 23 -7.43 -21.86 -4.44
C MET A 23 -6.95 -21.47 -3.06
N SER A 24 -5.76 -20.87 -3.01
CA SER A 24 -5.04 -20.52 -1.79
C SER A 24 -5.97 -19.88 -0.76
N ALA A 25 -5.96 -20.39 0.47
CA ALA A 25 -6.64 -19.82 1.64
C ALA A 25 -6.04 -18.48 2.09
N ALA A 26 -5.63 -17.61 1.16
CA ALA A 26 -5.35 -16.23 1.46
C ALA A 26 -6.71 -15.53 1.65
N SER A 27 -7.14 -15.40 2.90
CA SER A 27 -8.20 -14.45 3.22
C SER A 27 -7.81 -13.07 2.67
N PRO A 28 -8.74 -12.33 2.05
CA PRO A 28 -8.49 -10.94 1.70
C PRO A 28 -7.98 -10.19 2.93
N ARG A 29 -6.85 -9.48 2.81
CA ARG A 29 -6.37 -8.63 3.90
C ARG A 29 -7.36 -7.49 4.09
N GLU A 30 -7.95 -7.41 5.26
CA GLU A 30 -8.81 -6.30 5.64
C GLU A 30 -7.98 -5.25 6.37
N TYR A 31 -8.13 -3.99 6.00
CA TYR A 31 -7.43 -2.87 6.63
C TYR A 31 -8.42 -1.91 7.27
N MET A 32 -8.08 -1.45 8.47
CA MET A 32 -8.79 -0.41 9.20
C MET A 32 -7.95 0.86 9.26
N TYR A 33 -8.60 2.02 9.31
CA TYR A 33 -7.94 3.32 9.21
C TYR A 33 -8.35 4.23 10.36
N ASP A 34 -7.36 4.76 11.08
CA ASP A 34 -7.54 5.85 12.03
C ASP A 34 -7.01 7.13 11.39
N THR A 35 -7.93 8.02 10.99
CA THR A 35 -7.61 9.26 10.27
C THR A 35 -7.83 10.44 11.20
N LYS A 36 -6.78 11.23 11.41
CA LYS A 36 -6.84 12.47 12.19
C LYS A 36 -6.91 13.66 11.24
N GLU A 37 -7.91 14.50 11.46
CA GLU A 37 -8.10 15.75 10.74
C GLU A 37 -8.01 16.97 11.66
N GLU A 38 -7.42 18.05 11.15
CA GLU A 38 -7.40 19.36 11.80
C GLU A 38 -7.76 20.42 10.78
N ASN A 39 -8.73 21.28 11.10
CA ASN A 39 -9.20 22.36 10.21
C ASN A 39 -9.57 21.87 8.79
N GLY A 40 -10.19 20.70 8.67
CA GLY A 40 -10.58 20.09 7.39
C GLY A 40 -9.43 19.49 6.57
N LYS A 41 -8.25 19.32 7.18
CA LYS A 41 -7.07 18.70 6.55
C LYS A 41 -6.69 17.41 7.27
N VAL A 42 -6.43 16.34 6.53
CA VAL A 42 -5.88 15.09 7.06
C VAL A 42 -4.42 15.30 7.45
N ILE A 43 -4.12 15.30 8.75
CA ILE A 43 -2.75 15.48 9.23
C ILE A 43 -2.03 14.16 9.46
N SER A 44 -2.78 13.08 9.75
CA SER A 44 -2.20 11.75 9.89
C SER A 44 -3.21 10.64 9.63
N LYS A 45 -2.73 9.49 9.17
CA LYS A 45 -3.52 8.27 9.01
C LYS A 45 -2.73 7.07 9.52
N VAL A 46 -3.28 6.29 10.44
CA VAL A 46 -2.72 5.00 10.87
C VAL A 46 -3.50 3.88 10.20
N ILE A 47 -2.78 2.94 9.60
CA ILE A 47 -3.31 1.78 8.92
C ILE A 47 -3.08 0.55 9.80
N PHE A 48 -4.15 -0.18 10.06
CA PHE A 48 -4.14 -1.42 10.81
C PHE A 48 -4.52 -2.59 9.89
N LEU A 49 -3.79 -3.69 9.97
CA LEU A 49 -4.25 -4.97 9.48
C LEU A 49 -5.28 -5.52 10.47
N ASN A 50 -6.47 -5.88 9.97
CA ASN A 50 -7.49 -6.58 10.73
C ASN A 50 -7.38 -8.08 10.45
N ASP A 51 -6.97 -8.84 11.45
CA ASP A 51 -7.01 -10.31 11.44
C ASP A 51 -8.10 -10.79 12.41
N ASN A 52 -9.30 -11.03 11.88
CA ASN A 52 -10.44 -11.57 12.64
C ASN A 52 -10.79 -10.74 13.91
N GLY A 53 -10.68 -9.42 13.83
CA GLY A 53 -10.97 -8.49 14.93
C GLY A 53 -9.73 -8.09 15.75
N LEU A 54 -8.58 -8.74 15.52
CA LEU A 54 -7.31 -8.33 16.10
C LEU A 54 -6.62 -7.31 15.18
N LEU A 55 -6.37 -6.12 15.71
CA LEU A 55 -5.76 -5.02 14.95
C LEU A 55 -4.24 -4.94 15.19
N SER A 56 -3.47 -5.04 14.11
CA SER A 56 -2.02 -4.85 14.11
C SER A 56 -1.64 -3.59 13.34
N LYS A 57 -0.80 -2.73 13.92
CA LYS A 57 -0.31 -1.51 13.26
C LYS A 57 0.61 -1.88 12.09
N GLU A 58 0.33 -1.37 10.91
CA GLU A 58 1.16 -1.60 9.71
C GLU A 58 1.95 -0.33 9.37
N PHE A 59 1.23 0.74 9.02
CA PHE A 59 1.79 1.99 8.56
C PHE A 59 1.17 3.19 9.25
N LYS A 60 1.93 4.28 9.31
CA LYS A 60 1.43 5.60 9.65
C LYS A 60 1.86 6.57 8.55
N TYR A 61 0.95 7.41 8.10
CA TYR A 61 1.23 8.54 7.23
C TYR A 61 1.05 9.84 8.00
N GLU A 62 1.95 10.78 7.77
CA GLU A 62 1.85 12.16 8.21
C GLU A 62 1.92 13.06 6.99
N PHE A 63 1.08 14.10 6.97
CA PHE A 63 0.95 15.00 5.83
C PHE A 63 1.27 16.43 6.25
N SER A 64 2.12 17.08 5.46
CA SER A 64 2.36 18.52 5.55
C SER A 64 1.75 19.22 4.34
N TYR A 65 1.43 20.50 4.49
CA TYR A 65 0.73 21.29 3.49
C TYR A 65 1.51 22.55 3.13
N ASN A 66 1.48 22.94 1.85
CA ASN A 66 2.02 24.22 1.40
C ASN A 66 1.08 25.39 1.75
N GLU A 67 1.54 26.61 1.44
CA GLU A 67 0.82 27.87 1.68
C GLU A 67 -0.55 27.93 0.97
N ASN A 68 -0.70 27.23 -0.16
CA ASN A 68 -1.96 27.11 -0.90
C ASN A 68 -2.89 26.02 -0.35
N GLY A 69 -2.52 25.38 0.76
CA GLY A 69 -3.30 24.34 1.41
C GLY A 69 -3.33 22.98 0.70
N LYS A 70 -2.44 22.74 -0.28
CA LYS A 70 -2.26 21.42 -0.90
C LYS A 70 -1.17 20.63 -0.18
N VAL A 71 -1.26 19.29 -0.19
CA VAL A 71 -0.24 18.43 0.42
C VAL A 71 1.13 18.71 -0.21
N SER A 72 2.14 19.07 0.58
CA SER A 72 3.51 19.29 0.11
C SER A 72 4.41 18.09 0.41
N GLU A 73 4.07 17.31 1.43
CA GLU A 73 4.85 16.17 1.86
C GLU A 73 3.93 15.10 2.45
N LYS A 74 4.22 13.83 2.13
CA LYS A 74 3.72 12.65 2.82
C LYS A 74 4.93 11.90 3.38
N THR A 75 5.01 11.76 4.69
CA THR A 75 6.03 10.95 5.35
C THR A 75 5.37 9.68 5.87
N ALA A 76 5.90 8.52 5.44
CA ALA A 76 5.42 7.21 5.84
C ALA A 76 6.34 6.55 6.84
N TYR A 77 5.74 5.92 7.85
CA TYR A 77 6.41 5.19 8.90
C TYR A 77 5.89 3.76 8.94
N ARG A 78 6.78 2.82 9.26
CA ARG A 78 6.43 1.43 9.52
C ARG A 78 6.48 1.16 11.02
N TRP A 79 5.54 0.36 11.52
CA TRP A 79 5.56 -0.06 12.91
C TRP A 79 6.71 -1.04 13.16
N ASN A 80 7.51 -0.79 14.20
CA ASN A 80 8.48 -1.76 14.71
C ASN A 80 7.88 -2.41 15.96
N GLU A 81 7.37 -3.63 15.82
CA GLU A 81 6.73 -4.36 16.92
C GLU A 81 7.68 -4.60 18.09
N SER A 82 8.92 -4.98 17.83
CA SER A 82 9.90 -5.30 18.89
C SER A 82 10.27 -4.10 19.76
N LYS A 83 10.17 -2.87 19.21
CA LYS A 83 10.50 -1.63 19.92
C LYS A 83 9.26 -0.83 20.32
N GLU A 84 8.10 -1.23 19.83
CA GLU A 84 6.84 -0.49 19.97
C GLU A 84 6.97 0.98 19.50
N THR A 85 7.63 1.20 18.36
CA THR A 85 7.86 2.55 17.82
C THR A 85 7.61 2.63 16.31
N TRP A 86 7.16 3.80 15.85
CA TRP A 86 7.14 4.15 14.44
C TRP A 86 8.55 4.47 13.93
N VAL A 87 8.96 3.84 12.83
CA VAL A 87 10.26 4.07 12.19
C VAL A 87 10.03 4.65 10.79
N PRO A 88 10.76 5.70 10.38
CA PRO A 88 10.63 6.25 9.03
C PRO A 88 10.86 5.18 7.96
N TYR A 89 10.02 5.19 6.92
CA TYR A 89 10.06 4.20 5.85
C TYR A 89 10.32 4.85 4.49
N TYR A 90 9.50 5.81 4.10
CA TYR A 90 9.71 6.62 2.90
C TYR A 90 9.10 8.01 3.08
N GLN A 91 9.49 8.92 2.20
CA GLN A 91 8.92 10.25 2.07
C GLN A 91 8.60 10.52 0.61
N THR A 92 7.53 11.27 0.40
CA THR A 92 7.13 11.78 -0.90
C THR A 92 6.92 13.29 -0.81
N ILE A 93 7.63 14.05 -1.64
CA ILE A 93 7.49 15.49 -1.79
C ILE A 93 6.65 15.78 -3.03
N TYR A 94 5.70 16.71 -2.91
CA TYR A 94 4.78 17.09 -3.97
C TYR A 94 4.93 18.56 -4.32
N THR A 95 5.06 18.85 -5.61
CA THR A 95 4.99 20.20 -6.16
C THR A 95 3.95 20.26 -7.28
N TYR A 96 3.34 21.42 -7.47
CA TYR A 96 2.17 21.57 -8.34
C TYR A 96 2.49 22.56 -9.45
N ASN A 97 2.38 22.12 -10.69
CA ASN A 97 2.48 23.02 -11.83
C ASN A 97 1.09 23.66 -12.07
N VAL A 98 1.01 24.98 -11.93
CA VAL A 98 -0.26 25.72 -12.08
C VAL A 98 -0.70 25.81 -13.54
N GLU A 99 0.24 25.84 -14.48
CA GLU A 99 -0.03 25.99 -15.91
C GLU A 99 -0.53 24.67 -16.53
N THR A 100 0.11 23.55 -16.16
CA THR A 100 -0.24 22.23 -16.71
C THR A 100 -1.23 21.45 -15.84
N GLY A 101 -1.38 21.84 -14.57
CA GLY A 101 -2.16 21.11 -13.57
C GLY A 101 -1.47 19.84 -13.05
N GLU A 102 -0.25 19.54 -13.49
CA GLU A 102 0.47 18.34 -13.08
C GLU A 102 0.95 18.40 -11.62
N ILE A 103 1.04 17.22 -11.01
CA ILE A 103 1.62 16.98 -9.69
C ILE A 103 2.98 16.31 -9.91
N ASN A 104 4.04 17.08 -9.71
CA ASN A 104 5.40 16.56 -9.72
C ASN A 104 5.72 15.99 -8.35
N THR A 105 6.24 14.77 -8.33
CA THR A 105 6.41 13.97 -7.13
C THR A 105 7.84 13.48 -7.04
N THR A 106 8.49 13.67 -5.89
CA THR A 106 9.80 13.08 -5.58
C THR A 106 9.65 12.13 -4.41
N TYR A 107 9.82 10.84 -4.67
CA TYR A 107 9.82 9.77 -3.68
C TYR A 107 11.25 9.45 -3.24
N GLY A 108 11.44 9.15 -1.95
CA GLY A 108 12.70 8.67 -1.39
C GLY A 108 12.49 7.73 -0.21
N MET A 109 13.23 6.62 -0.16
CA MET A 109 13.23 5.69 0.97
C MET A 109 14.16 6.18 2.08
N TRP A 110 13.83 5.81 3.32
CA TRP A 110 14.64 6.10 4.48
C TRP A 110 16.02 5.45 4.41
N ASN A 111 17.07 6.26 4.49
CA ASN A 111 18.45 5.85 4.61
C ASN A 111 18.86 5.82 6.09
N GLN A 112 18.89 4.63 6.67
CA GLN A 112 19.20 4.47 8.10
C GLN A 112 20.59 4.99 8.49
N LYS A 113 21.56 4.99 7.56
CA LYS A 113 22.93 5.47 7.81
C LYS A 113 23.02 6.99 7.79
N LYS A 114 22.41 7.62 6.78
CA LYS A 114 22.44 9.08 6.60
C LYS A 114 21.39 9.83 7.41
N LYS A 115 20.36 9.13 7.90
CA LYS A 115 19.20 9.70 8.60
C LYS A 115 18.40 10.68 7.72
N ASP A 116 18.26 10.37 6.44
CA ASP A 116 17.52 11.14 5.45
C ASP A 116 16.71 10.22 4.52
N PHE A 117 15.96 10.79 3.57
CA PHE A 117 15.20 10.04 2.56
C PHE A 117 15.94 9.94 1.22
N SER A 118 17.26 9.75 1.24
CA SER A 118 18.09 9.75 0.03
C SER A 118 18.19 8.39 -0.68
N LEU A 119 17.51 7.34 -0.21
CA LEU A 119 17.66 5.99 -0.77
C LEU A 119 16.63 5.77 -1.89
N ASN A 120 17.06 5.21 -3.02
CA ASN A 120 16.18 4.85 -4.15
C ASN A 120 15.23 5.99 -4.59
N VAL A 121 15.78 7.20 -4.76
CA VAL A 121 15.00 8.38 -5.14
C VAL A 121 14.39 8.21 -6.53
N GLN A 122 13.10 8.53 -6.67
CA GLN A 122 12.36 8.45 -7.93
C GLN A 122 11.54 9.72 -8.12
N ASN A 123 11.44 10.18 -9.37
CA ASN A 123 10.59 11.30 -9.75
C ASN A 123 9.46 10.80 -10.63
N LEU A 124 8.23 11.25 -10.35
CA LEU A 124 7.03 10.92 -11.11
C LEU A 124 6.23 12.19 -11.39
N VAL A 125 5.46 12.16 -12.48
CA VAL A 125 4.50 13.20 -12.82
C VAL A 125 3.13 12.54 -12.88
N ALA A 126 2.17 13.09 -12.14
CA ALA A 126 0.80 12.62 -12.10
C ALA A 126 -0.17 13.73 -12.53
N PRO A 127 -1.33 13.40 -13.12
CA PRO A 127 -2.34 14.39 -13.43
C PRO A 127 -2.98 14.95 -12.15
N ALA A 128 -3.56 16.16 -12.22
CA ALA A 128 -4.29 16.80 -11.13
C ALA A 128 -5.36 15.88 -10.49
N THR A 129 -5.98 15.03 -11.31
CA THR A 129 -7.05 14.10 -10.91
C THR A 129 -6.60 13.07 -9.88
N SER A 130 -5.30 12.81 -9.77
CA SER A 130 -4.73 11.87 -8.80
C SER A 130 -4.46 12.51 -7.43
N TYR A 131 -4.85 13.77 -7.21
CA TYR A 131 -4.60 14.46 -5.94
C TYR A 131 -5.17 13.70 -4.73
N ASN A 132 -6.37 13.13 -4.85
CA ASN A 132 -6.99 12.40 -3.73
C ASN A 132 -6.27 11.09 -3.42
N ASP A 133 -5.56 10.51 -4.39
CA ASP A 133 -4.79 9.27 -4.21
C ASP A 133 -3.58 9.47 -3.28
N ILE A 134 -3.15 10.73 -3.03
CA ILE A 134 -2.07 11.06 -2.09
C ILE A 134 -2.41 10.57 -0.68
N PHE A 135 -3.70 10.64 -0.29
CA PHE A 135 -4.17 10.27 1.04
C PHE A 135 -4.34 8.76 1.23
N SER A 136 -4.23 7.96 0.18
CA SER A 136 -4.35 6.50 0.21
C SER A 136 -3.17 5.82 0.90
#